data_AF-A0A5E8AT31-F1
#
_entry.id   AF-A0A5E8AT31-F1
#
_cell.length_a   1.000
_cell.length_b   1.000
_cell.length_c   1.000
_cell.angle_alpha   90.00
_cell.angle_beta   90.00
_cell.angle_gamma   90.00
#
_symmetry.space_group_name_H-M   'P 1'
#
loop_
_entity.id
_entity.type
_entity.pdbx_description
1 polymer ?
#
loop_
_entity_poly.entity_id
_entity_poly.type
_entity_poly.pdbx_seq_one_letter_code
_entity_poly.pdbx_strand_id
1 'polypeptide(L)'
;MSRTTGTLIAFLAGAATGAVLGILYAPDKGTNTRDKLSFQLDKYKGRLQELIDELMESKGLVESEAKSEGERIINDAKEKAERLLDDVDELIGQIRKK
;
A
#
# COMPACT_ATOMS: atom_id res chain seq x y z
N MET A 1 0.87 8.46 22.62
CA MET A 1 1.00 8.23 21.17
C MET A 1 -0.16 8.81 20.33
N SER A 2 -0.85 9.88 20.73
CA SER A 2 -2.01 10.42 19.96
C SER A 2 -1.64 11.49 18.92
N ARG A 3 -0.52 12.18 19.09
CA ARG A 3 -0.16 13.33 18.23
C ARG A 3 0.20 12.90 16.82
N THR A 4 1.01 11.84 16.66
CA THR A 4 1.45 11.35 15.34
C THR A 4 0.28 10.83 14.52
N THR A 5 -0.62 10.06 15.13
CA THR A 5 -1.85 9.57 14.48
C THR A 5 -2.76 10.74 14.08
N GLY A 6 -2.94 11.73 14.96
CA GLY A 6 -3.73 12.93 14.65
C GLY A 6 -3.16 13.75 13.50
N THR A 7 -1.84 13.93 13.45
CA THR A 7 -1.16 14.63 12.35
C THR A 7 -1.26 13.87 11.03
N LEU A 8 -1.12 12.54 11.06
CA LEU A 8 -1.27 11.71 9.87
C LEU A 8 -2.69 11.80 9.31
N ILE A 9 -3.71 11.72 10.17
CA ILE A 9 -5.12 11.87 9.77
C ILE A 9 -5.37 13.25 9.17
N ALA A 10 -4.88 14.32 9.81
CA ALA A 10 -5.04 15.69 9.29
C ALA A 10 -4.37 15.87 7.93
N PHE A 11 -3.17 15.31 7.75
CA PHE A 11 -2.46 15.33 6.46
C PHE A 11 -3.25 14.59 5.38
N LEU A 12 -3.71 13.37 5.66
CA LEU A 12 -4.51 12.58 4.71
C LEU A 12 -5.82 13.28 4.35
N ALA A 13 -6.50 13.89 5.33
CA ALA A 13 -7.72 14.66 5.09
C ALA A 13 -7.46 15.88 4.21
N GLY A 14 -6.34 16.60 4.44
CA GLY A 14 -5.90 17.71 3.61
C GLY A 14 -5.56 17.27 2.18
N ALA A 15 -4.79 16.18 2.04
CA ALA A 15 -4.42 15.62 0.75
C ALA A 15 -5.64 15.14 -0.05
N ALA A 16 -6.57 14.44 0.60
CA ALA A 16 -7.81 13.97 -0.04
C ALA A 16 -8.66 15.15 -0.51
N THR A 17 -8.87 16.15 0.34
CA THR A 17 -9.58 17.38 -0.02
C THR A 17 -8.90 18.09 -1.19
N GLY A 18 -7.57 18.23 -1.14
CA GLY A 18 -6.78 18.84 -2.21
C GLY A 18 -6.85 18.07 -3.53
N ALA A 19 -6.79 16.74 -3.49
CA ALA A 19 -6.90 15.91 -4.68
C ALA A 19 -8.29 16.01 -5.33
N VAL A 20 -9.36 15.97 -4.54
CA VAL A 20 -10.74 16.15 -5.04
C VAL A 20 -10.88 17.52 -5.69
N LEU A 21 -10.46 18.59 -5.01
CA LEU A 21 -10.51 19.94 -5.57
C LEU A 21 -9.64 20.08 -6.82
N GLY A 22 -8.45 19.49 -6.84
CA GLY A 22 -7.54 19.51 -7.99
C GLY A 22 -8.12 18.81 -9.22
N ILE A 23 -8.74 17.64 -9.04
CA ILE A 23 -9.40 16.89 -10.12
C ILE A 23 -10.62 17.67 -10.64
N LEU A 24 -11.41 18.30 -9.75
CA LEU A 24 -12.56 19.11 -10.15
C LEU A 24 -12.15 20.39 -10.89
N TYR A 25 -11.05 21.01 -10.47
CA TYR A 25 -10.54 22.22 -11.12
C TYR A 25 -9.94 21.92 -12.50
N ALA A 26 -9.22 20.81 -12.65
CA ALA A 26 -8.59 20.41 -13.90
C ALA A 26 -8.81 18.91 -14.19
N PRO A 27 -9.96 18.53 -14.77
CA PRO A 27 -10.25 17.14 -15.07
C PRO A 27 -9.47 16.66 -16.31
N ASP A 28 -8.76 15.55 -16.17
CA ASP A 28 -8.24 14.77 -17.29
C ASP A 28 -9.31 13.77 -17.75
N LYS A 29 -9.18 13.22 -18.96
CA LYS A 29 -10.10 12.18 -19.45
C LYS A 29 -10.06 10.98 -18.51
N GLY A 30 -11.24 10.41 -18.23
CA GLY A 30 -11.36 9.25 -17.34
C GLY A 30 -10.46 8.09 -17.77
N THR A 31 -10.30 7.87 -19.07
CA THR A 31 -9.37 6.87 -19.63
C THR A 31 -7.93 7.13 -19.19
N ASN A 32 -7.43 8.37 -19.37
CA ASN A 32 -6.07 8.75 -19.01
C ASN A 32 -5.81 8.60 -17.50
N THR A 33 -6.77 9.02 -16.66
CA THR A 33 -6.65 8.90 -15.19
C THR A 33 -6.63 7.45 -14.75
N ARG A 34 -7.47 6.59 -15.34
CA ARG A 34 -7.52 5.16 -15.03
C ARG A 34 -6.26 4.43 -15.49
N ASP A 35 -5.75 4.74 -16.67
CA ASP A 35 -4.50 4.17 -17.18
C ASP A 35 -3.32 4.56 -16.28
N LYS A 36 -3.20 5.85 -15.92
CA LYS A 36 -2.19 6.34 -14.98
C LYS A 36 -2.32 5.66 -13.61
N LEU A 37 -3.54 5.51 -13.09
CA LEU A 37 -3.79 4.91 -11.78
C LEU A 37 -3.46 3.41 -11.77
N SER A 38 -3.94 2.65 -12.75
CA SER A 38 -3.62 1.23 -12.89
C SER A 38 -2.12 1.00 -13.05
N PHE A 39 -1.42 1.83 -13.83
CA PHE A 39 0.03 1.73 -13.98
C PHE A 39 0.77 1.97 -12.66
N GLN A 40 0.35 2.98 -11.88
CA GLN A 40 0.97 3.24 -10.58
C GLN A 40 0.68 2.14 -9.56
N LEU A 41 -0.57 1.63 -9.51
CA LEU A 41 -0.93 0.52 -8.63
C LEU A 41 -0.12 -0.74 -8.94
N ASP A 42 0.02 -1.09 -10.21
CA ASP A 42 0.83 -2.24 -10.64
C ASP A 42 2.31 -2.09 -10.24
N LYS A 43 2.87 -0.88 -10.38
CA LYS A 43 4.23 -0.58 -9.93
C LYS A 43 4.39 -0.71 -8.41
N TYR A 44 3.43 -0.23 -7.62
CA TYR A 44 3.48 -0.34 -6.16
C TYR A 44 3.26 -1.77 -5.69
N LYS A 45 2.41 -2.53 -6.38
CA LYS A 45 2.25 -3.96 -6.16
C LYS A 45 3.58 -4.69 -6.30
N GLY A 46 4.32 -4.45 -7.39
CA GLY A 46 5.63 -5.06 -7.60
C GLY A 46 6.62 -4.73 -6.47
N ARG A 47 6.67 -3.47 -6.05
CA ARG A 47 7.51 -3.06 -4.91
C ARG A 47 7.09 -3.71 -3.59
N LEU A 48 5.80 -3.87 -3.36
CA LEU A 48 5.29 -4.53 -2.16
C LEU A 48 5.69 -6.01 -2.16
N GLN A 49 5.59 -6.69 -3.31
CA GLN A 49 6.06 -8.06 -3.46
C GLN A 49 7.56 -8.19 -3.16
N GLU A 50 8.39 -7.31 -3.73
CA GLU A 50 9.84 -7.28 -3.46
C GLU A 50 10.15 -7.12 -1.96
N LEU A 51 9.43 -6.22 -1.28
CA LEU A 51 9.60 -6.01 0.17
C LEU A 51 9.19 -7.24 0.98
N ILE A 52 8.12 -7.94 0.59
CA ILE A 52 7.70 -9.19 1.25
C ILE A 52 8.80 -10.25 1.08
N ASP A 53 9.32 -10.39 -0.14
CA ASP A 53 10.34 -11.39 -0.46
C ASP A 53 11.65 -11.13 0.32
N GLU A 54 12.09 -9.87 0.39
CA GLU A 54 13.26 -9.46 1.20
C GLU A 54 13.03 -9.72 2.71
N LEU A 55 11.82 -9.46 3.20
CA LEU A 55 11.46 -9.73 4.59
C LEU A 55 11.45 -11.24 4.90
N MET A 56 11.12 -12.09 3.94
CA MET A 56 11.22 -13.55 4.10
C MET A 56 12.66 -14.03 4.12
N GLU A 57 13.53 -13.47 3.27
CA GLU A 57 14.95 -13.87 3.18
C GLU A 57 15.74 -13.45 4.43
N SER A 58 15.41 -12.30 5.04
CA SER A 58 16.06 -11.79 6.25
C SER A 58 15.76 -12.57 7.54
N LYS A 59 14.81 -13.52 7.55
CA LYS A 59 14.43 -14.32 8.72
C LYS A 59 15.55 -15.19 9.30
N GLY A 60 16.64 -15.43 8.57
CA GLY A 60 17.69 -16.38 8.95
C GLY A 60 18.74 -15.90 9.97
N LEU A 61 18.76 -14.64 10.40
CA LEU A 61 19.99 -14.03 10.97
C LEU A 61 20.02 -13.76 12.49
N VAL A 62 18.96 -14.04 13.26
CA VAL A 62 18.90 -13.65 14.69
C VAL A 62 18.67 -14.85 15.61
N GLU A 63 19.69 -15.27 16.36
CA GLU A 63 19.62 -16.29 17.42
C GLU A 63 19.31 -15.65 18.79
N SER A 64 18.03 -15.63 19.21
CA SER A 64 17.60 -15.27 20.59
C SER A 64 16.10 -15.56 20.79
N GLU A 65 15.57 -15.49 22.02
CA GLU A 65 14.12 -15.52 22.33
C GLU A 65 13.31 -14.47 21.53
N ALA A 66 13.94 -13.37 21.12
CA ALA A 66 13.37 -12.37 20.20
C ALA A 66 12.96 -12.97 18.84
N LYS A 67 13.44 -14.18 18.48
CA LYS A 67 13.09 -14.89 17.25
C LYS A 67 11.64 -15.34 17.23
N SER A 68 11.10 -15.87 18.34
CA SER A 68 9.72 -16.39 18.34
C SER A 68 8.70 -15.26 18.15
N GLU A 69 8.86 -14.16 18.90
CA GLU A 69 7.98 -12.99 18.74
C GLU A 69 8.23 -12.28 17.41
N GLY A 70 9.50 -12.18 16.96
CA GLY A 70 9.86 -11.61 15.67
C GLY A 70 9.29 -12.40 14.49
N GLU A 71 9.37 -13.73 14.51
CA GLU A 71 8.78 -14.61 13.49
C GLU A 71 7.27 -14.44 13.44
N ARG A 72 6.62 -14.30 14.60
CA ARG A 72 5.17 -14.07 14.67
C ARG A 72 4.78 -12.72 14.05
N ILE A 73 5.49 -11.65 14.39
CA ILE A 73 5.28 -10.32 13.80
C ILE A 73 5.54 -10.33 12.30
N ILE A 74 6.61 -10.99 11.83
CA ILE A 74 6.91 -11.08 10.40
C ILE A 74 5.86 -11.91 9.68
N ASN A 75 5.35 -13.00 10.27
CA ASN A 75 4.25 -13.78 9.71
C ASN A 75 2.96 -12.96 9.61
N ASP A 76 2.59 -12.22 10.65
CA ASP A 76 1.42 -11.33 10.63
C ASP A 76 1.58 -10.21 9.59
N ALA A 77 2.79 -9.65 9.47
CA ALA A 77 3.10 -8.62 8.48
C ALA A 77 3.00 -9.20 7.05
N LYS A 78 3.52 -10.41 6.84
CA LYS A 78 3.41 -11.13 5.57
C LYS A 78 1.95 -11.37 5.20
N GLU A 79 1.15 -11.93 6.11
CA GLU A 79 -0.27 -12.22 5.84
C GLU A 79 -1.04 -10.93 5.48
N LYS A 80 -0.78 -9.83 6.19
CA LYS A 80 -1.39 -8.53 5.86
C LYS A 80 -0.92 -7.98 4.53
N ALA A 81 0.34 -8.19 4.16
CA ALA A 81 0.89 -7.73 2.90
C ALA A 81 0.37 -8.56 1.72
N GLU A 82 0.21 -9.88 1.87
CA GLU A 82 -0.44 -10.75 0.88
C GLU A 82 -1.91 -10.35 0.65
N ARG A 83 -2.68 -10.11 1.73
CA ARG A 83 -4.05 -9.58 1.63
C ARG A 83 -4.08 -8.24 0.88
N LEU A 84 -3.12 -7.36 1.16
CA LEU A 84 -3.02 -6.07 0.49
C LEU A 84 -2.69 -6.22 -1.01
N LEU A 85 -1.88 -7.21 -1.40
CA LEU A 85 -1.61 -7.50 -2.80
C LEU A 85 -2.88 -7.94 -3.54
N ASP A 86 -3.67 -8.81 -2.92
CA ASP A 86 -4.96 -9.26 -3.46
C ASP A 86 -5.94 -8.09 -3.63
N ASP A 87 -6.04 -7.22 -2.62
CA ASP A 87 -6.88 -6.02 -2.65
C ASP A 87 -6.46 -5.06 -3.79
N VAL A 88 -5.14 -4.92 -4.03
CA VAL A 88 -4.61 -4.10 -5.12
C VAL A 88 -4.95 -4.70 -6.49
N ASP A 89 -4.85 -6.02 -6.65
CA ASP A 89 -5.24 -6.70 -7.88
C ASP A 89 -6.73 -6.54 -8.19
N GLU A 90 -7.57 -6.70 -7.17
CA GLU A 90 -9.01 -6.47 -7.29
C GLU A 90 -9.28 -5.03 -7.73
N LEU A 91 -8.64 -4.05 -7.08
CA LEU A 91 -8.78 -2.64 -7.39
C LEU A 91 -8.35 -2.32 -8.82
N ILE A 92 -7.21 -2.84 -9.29
CA ILE A 92 -6.77 -2.69 -10.68
C ILE A 92 -7.81 -3.30 -11.64
N GLY A 93 -8.34 -4.48 -11.32
CA GLY A 93 -9.39 -5.13 -12.08
C GLY A 93 -10.65 -4.28 -12.21
N GLN A 94 -11.11 -3.70 -11.11
CA GLN A 94 -12.27 -2.80 -11.09
C GLN A 94 -12.00 -1.50 -11.87
N ILE A 95 -10.80 -0.92 -11.71
CA ILE A 95 -10.38 0.29 -12.44
C ILE A 95 -10.25 0.02 -13.93
N ARG A 96 -9.96 -1.20 -14.39
CA ARG A 96 -9.88 -1.53 -15.83
C ARG A 96 -11.21 -1.95 -16.45
N LYS A 97 -12.13 -2.57 -15.68
CA LYS A 97 -13.41 -3.09 -16.21
C LYS A 97 -14.52 -2.06 -16.45
N LYS A 98 -14.50 -0.92 -15.76
CA LYS A 98 -15.52 0.15 -15.95
C LYS A 98 -15.27 1.01 -17.18
#